data_AF-A0A2P5EGZ8-F1
#
_entry.id   AF-A0A2P5EGZ8-F1
#
_cell.length_a   1.000
_cell.length_b   1.000
_cell.length_c   1.000
_cell.angle_alpha   90.00
_cell.angle_beta   90.00
_cell.angle_gamma   90.00
#
_symmetry.space_group_name_H-M   'P 1'
#
loop_
_entity.id
_entity.type
_entity.pdbx_description
1 polymer ?
#
loop_
_entity_poly.entity_id
_entity_poly.type
_entity_poly.pdbx_seq_one_letter_code
_entity_poly.pdbx_strand_id
1 'polypeptide(L)'
;MQRDVASVLAHLLRLGQGEQELPTDLDFSMQGRVIAMLVRRLKLLSEVERLARSLKLREDVGYTREAARVPHWEQFIVSCAENETKPSFVKDWFPFNGFFSNTPHPVFTGAI
;
A
#
# COMPACT_ATOMS: atom_id res chain seq x y z
N MET A 1 17.44 8.67 -13.75
CA MET A 1 16.92 8.66 -12.36
C MET A 1 15.45 9.07 -12.41
N GLN A 2 14.54 8.09 -12.42
CA GLN A 2 13.10 8.33 -12.43
C GLN A 2 12.68 8.59 -10.98
N ARG A 3 12.56 9.87 -10.61
CA ARG A 3 12.11 10.25 -9.26
C ARG A 3 10.61 9.95 -9.19
N ASP A 4 10.20 9.21 -8.16
CA ASP A 4 8.79 8.92 -7.90
C ASP A 4 7.95 10.19 -7.94
N VAL A 5 6.97 10.23 -8.84
CA VAL A 5 6.02 11.34 -8.99
C VAL A 5 5.32 11.62 -7.64
N ALA A 6 5.16 10.59 -6.81
CA ALA A 6 4.62 10.71 -5.45
C ALA A 6 5.54 11.48 -4.48
N SER A 7 6.86 11.35 -4.59
CA SER A 7 7.80 12.12 -3.76
C SER A 7 7.91 13.56 -4.25
N VAL A 8 7.83 13.78 -5.57
CA VAL A 8 7.83 15.10 -6.19
C VAL A 8 6.54 15.86 -5.85
N LEU A 9 5.37 15.20 -5.85
CA LEU A 9 4.08 15.82 -5.46
C LEU A 9 4.09 16.35 -4.02
N ALA A 10 4.76 15.64 -3.10
CA ALA A 10 4.88 16.07 -1.71
C ALA A 10 5.81 17.28 -1.54
N HIS A 11 6.80 17.45 -2.42
CA HIS A 11 7.78 18.55 -2.38
C HIS A 11 7.38 19.76 -3.25
N LEU A 12 6.50 19.60 -4.25
CA LEU A 12 5.91 20.69 -5.05
C LEU A 12 4.91 21.56 -4.26
N LEU A 13 4.68 21.24 -2.98
CA LEU A 13 3.72 21.90 -2.09
C LEU A 13 3.97 23.41 -1.83
N ARG A 14 5.01 24.01 -2.41
CA ARG A 14 5.48 25.36 -2.06
C ARG A 14 5.86 26.24 -3.24
N LEU A 15 5.19 26.15 -4.38
CA LEU A 15 5.36 27.11 -5.47
C LEU A 15 4.02 27.69 -5.91
N GLY A 16 3.37 28.47 -5.03
CA GLY A 16 2.14 29.18 -5.35
C GLY A 16 2.24 30.22 -6.49
N GLN A 17 3.40 30.43 -7.11
CA GLN A 17 3.58 31.34 -8.25
C GLN A 17 4.31 30.73 -9.48
N GLY A 18 4.86 29.51 -9.40
CA GLY A 18 5.61 28.88 -10.51
C GLY A 18 4.83 27.80 -11.27
N GLU A 19 3.59 27.53 -10.86
CA GLU A 19 2.79 26.39 -11.34
C GLU A 19 2.23 26.58 -12.76
N GLN A 20 2.08 27.82 -13.26
CA GLN A 20 1.59 28.07 -14.63
C GLN A 20 2.60 27.71 -15.73
N GLU A 21 3.87 27.53 -15.39
CA GLU A 21 4.94 27.24 -16.36
C GLU A 21 5.24 25.73 -16.49
N LEU A 22 4.58 24.87 -15.70
CA LEU A 22 4.75 23.42 -15.77
C LEU A 22 3.83 22.81 -16.84
N PRO A 23 4.34 22.21 -17.92
CA PRO A 23 3.53 21.58 -18.95
C PRO A 23 3.01 20.23 -18.43
N THR A 24 1.97 20.29 -17.59
CA THR A 24 1.35 19.11 -16.99
C THR A 24 -0.16 19.34 -16.89
N ASP A 25 -0.96 18.31 -17.19
CA ASP A 25 -2.43 18.30 -16.99
C ASP A 25 -2.83 18.24 -15.49
N LEU A 26 -1.90 18.51 -14.58
CA LEU A 26 -2.09 18.39 -13.14
C LEU A 26 -2.41 19.77 -12.56
N ASP A 27 -3.56 19.88 -11.89
CA ASP A 27 -3.96 21.10 -11.19
C ASP A 27 -3.28 21.18 -9.82
N PHE A 28 -2.34 22.13 -9.71
CA PHE A 28 -1.60 22.38 -8.48
C PHE A 28 -2.18 23.52 -7.63
N SER A 29 -3.29 24.13 -8.03
CA SER A 29 -3.98 25.17 -7.25
C SER A 29 -4.35 24.70 -5.83
N MET A 30 -4.73 25.62 -4.93
CA MET A 30 -5.23 25.22 -3.61
C MET A 30 -6.38 24.20 -3.70
N GLN A 31 -7.30 24.43 -4.62
CA GLN A 31 -8.45 23.56 -4.89
C GLN A 31 -7.99 22.23 -5.50
N GLY A 32 -7.13 22.26 -6.52
CA GLY A 32 -6.53 21.08 -7.14
C GLY A 32 -5.81 20.18 -6.13
N ARG A 33 -5.08 20.78 -5.18
CA ARG A 33 -4.40 20.06 -4.09
C ARG A 33 -5.38 19.38 -3.13
N VAL A 34 -6.46 20.05 -2.73
CA VAL A 34 -7.51 19.45 -1.89
C VAL A 34 -8.15 18.26 -2.62
N ILE A 35 -8.49 18.42 -3.90
CA ILE A 35 -9.07 17.35 -4.72
C ILE A 35 -8.10 16.17 -4.84
N ALA A 36 -6.82 16.42 -5.15
CA ALA A 36 -5.80 15.38 -5.23
C ALA A 36 -5.62 14.62 -3.91
N MET A 37 -5.65 15.32 -2.77
CA MET A 37 -5.61 14.68 -1.44
C MET A 37 -6.85 13.81 -1.18
N LEU A 38 -8.04 14.28 -1.54
CA LEU A 38 -9.28 13.53 -1.38
C LEU A 38 -9.31 12.27 -2.26
N VAL A 39 -8.90 12.38 -3.52
CA VAL A 39 -8.79 11.23 -4.45
C VAL A 39 -7.79 10.21 -3.92
N ARG A 40 -6.61 10.67 -3.46
CA ARG A 40 -5.61 9.78 -2.85
C ARG A 40 -6.15 9.10 -1.59
N ARG A 41 -6.89 9.82 -0.75
CA ARG A 41 -7.53 9.25 0.44
C ARG A 41 -8.50 8.14 0.08
N LEU A 42 -9.39 8.37 -0.89
CA LEU A 42 -10.36 7.35 -1.33
C LEU A 42 -9.66 6.12 -1.92
N LYS A 43 -8.61 6.32 -2.74
CA LYS A 43 -7.80 5.21 -3.27
C LYS A 43 -7.17 4.37 -2.16
N LEU A 44 -6.57 5.03 -1.15
CA LEU A 44 -5.95 4.32 -0.02
C LEU A 44 -6.98 3.59 0.84
N LEU A 45 -8.15 4.19 1.08
CA LEU A 45 -9.24 3.53 1.80
C LEU A 45 -9.73 2.28 1.07
N SER A 46 -9.87 2.34 -0.25
CA SER A 46 -10.20 1.17 -1.09
C SER A 46 -9.15 0.06 -0.97
N GLU A 47 -7.86 0.40 -0.95
CA GLU A 47 -6.80 -0.61 -0.75
C GLU A 47 -6.81 -1.21 0.65
N VAL A 48 -7.10 -0.41 1.68
CA VAL A 48 -7.26 -0.91 3.06
C VAL A 48 -8.43 -1.88 3.17
N GLU A 49 -9.56 -1.55 2.55
CA GLU A 49 -10.75 -2.39 2.51
C GLU A 49 -10.48 -3.71 1.76
N ARG A 50 -9.74 -3.64 0.64
CA ARG A 50 -9.29 -4.80 -0.11
C ARG A 50 -8.36 -5.70 0.71
N LEU A 51 -7.43 -5.12 1.47
CA LEU A 51 -6.57 -5.85 2.40
C LEU A 51 -7.40 -6.55 3.47
N ALA A 52 -8.34 -5.84 4.10
CA ALA A 52 -9.21 -6.40 5.14
C ALA A 52 -10.02 -7.60 4.64
N ARG A 53 -10.61 -7.50 3.44
CA ARG A 53 -11.30 -8.62 2.77
C ARG A 53 -10.38 -9.80 2.51
N SER A 54 -9.15 -9.56 2.04
CA SER A 54 -8.19 -10.64 1.75
C SER A 54 -7.78 -11.42 3.01
N LEU A 55 -7.79 -10.76 4.17
CA LEU A 55 -7.50 -11.34 5.47
C LEU A 55 -8.75 -11.92 6.16
N LYS A 56 -9.92 -11.90 5.49
CA LYS A 56 -11.21 -12.35 6.04
C LYS A 56 -11.55 -11.68 7.39
N LEU A 57 -11.12 -10.44 7.60
CA LEU A 57 -11.47 -9.68 8.79
C LEU A 57 -12.97 -9.36 8.75
N ARG A 58 -13.61 -9.36 9.92
CA ARG A 58 -15.04 -8.98 10.06
C ARG A 58 -15.20 -7.55 9.52
N GLU A 59 -16.25 -7.29 8.73
CA GLU A 59 -16.43 -6.01 8.02
C GLU A 59 -16.40 -4.79 8.96
N ASP A 60 -16.80 -4.96 10.22
CA ASP A 60 -16.89 -3.91 11.23
C ASP A 60 -15.54 -3.48 11.85
N VAL A 61 -14.44 -4.17 11.52
CA VAL A 61 -13.07 -3.83 11.97
C VAL A 61 -12.16 -3.34 10.84
N GLY A 62 -12.65 -3.29 9.59
CA GLY A 62 -11.86 -2.85 8.43
C GLY A 62 -11.47 -1.36 8.44
N TYR A 63 -12.11 -0.55 9.28
CA TYR A 63 -11.91 0.90 9.33
C TYR A 63 -10.98 1.37 10.46
N THR A 64 -10.65 0.49 11.42
CA THR A 64 -9.68 0.79 12.48
C THR A 64 -8.30 0.33 12.06
N ARG A 65 -7.37 1.28 12.01
CA ARG A 65 -5.96 1.11 11.62
C ARG A 65 -5.26 0.02 12.44
N GLU A 66 -5.78 -0.27 13.62
CA GLU A 66 -5.25 -1.14 14.65
C GLU A 66 -5.63 -2.62 14.39
N ALA A 67 -6.85 -2.89 13.89
CA ALA A 67 -7.29 -4.26 13.59
C ALA A 67 -6.66 -4.83 12.32
N ALA A 68 -6.26 -3.97 11.38
CA ALA A 68 -5.68 -4.39 10.10
C ALA A 68 -4.16 -4.61 10.12
N ARG A 69 -3.41 -4.14 11.14
CA ARG A 69 -1.96 -3.91 10.97
C ARG A 69 -0.97 -4.76 11.76
N VAL A 70 -1.37 -5.61 12.69
CA VAL A 70 -0.38 -6.12 13.66
C VAL A 70 -0.40 -7.64 13.89
N PRO A 71 -1.55 -8.31 14.15
CA PRO A 71 -1.50 -9.68 14.63
C PRO A 71 -1.00 -10.69 13.59
N HIS A 72 -1.38 -10.54 12.31
CA HIS A 72 -1.04 -11.52 11.27
C HIS A 72 0.43 -11.50 10.88
N TRP A 73 1.06 -10.32 10.85
CA TRP A 73 2.48 -10.19 10.50
C TRP A 73 3.36 -10.65 11.66
N GLU A 74 3.03 -10.25 12.89
CA GLU A 74 3.79 -10.68 14.08
C GLU A 74 3.71 -12.19 14.28
N GLN A 75 2.52 -12.78 14.15
CA GLN A 75 2.35 -14.24 14.19
C GLN A 75 3.17 -14.93 13.11
N PHE A 76 3.15 -14.40 11.88
CA PHE A 76 3.93 -14.96 10.78
C PHE A 76 5.45 -14.89 11.07
N ILE A 77 5.96 -13.79 11.61
CA ILE A 77 7.38 -13.66 11.98
C ILE A 77 7.77 -14.67 13.07
N VAL A 78 6.94 -14.85 14.11
CA VAL A 78 7.18 -15.85 15.16
C VAL A 78 7.17 -17.26 14.55
N SER A 79 6.19 -17.60 13.72
CA SER A 79 6.12 -18.91 13.06
C SER A 79 7.28 -19.14 12.09
N CYS A 80 7.80 -18.11 11.42
CA CYS A 80 9.00 -18.21 10.59
C CYS A 80 10.24 -18.55 11.42
N ALA A 81 10.42 -17.92 12.59
CA ALA A 81 11.53 -18.22 13.49
C ALA A 81 11.50 -19.66 14.01
N GLU A 82 10.31 -20.21 14.26
CA GLU A 82 10.13 -21.61 14.65
C GLU A 82 10.37 -22.61 13.51
N ASN A 83 10.32 -22.15 12.25
CA ASN A 83 10.39 -22.98 11.04
C ASN A 83 11.58 -22.62 10.13
N GLU A 84 12.68 -22.07 10.68
CA GLU A 84 13.90 -21.71 9.92
C GLU A 84 14.46 -22.86 9.05
N THR A 85 14.21 -24.11 9.44
CA THR A 85 14.66 -25.31 8.72
C THR A 85 13.87 -25.60 7.44
N LYS A 86 12.74 -24.92 7.20
CA LYS A 86 11.86 -25.13 6.05
C LYS A 86 11.81 -23.87 5.19
N PRO A 87 12.67 -23.76 4.15
CA PRO A 87 12.69 -22.58 3.29
C PRO A 87 11.39 -22.37 2.49
N SER A 88 10.52 -23.38 2.36
CA SER A 88 9.21 -23.22 1.74
C SER A 88 8.15 -22.60 2.63
N PHE A 89 8.38 -22.59 3.95
CA PHE A 89 7.41 -22.12 4.94
C PHE A 89 6.96 -20.68 4.66
N VAL A 90 7.90 -19.80 4.34
CA VAL A 90 7.65 -18.38 4.05
C VAL A 90 6.67 -18.22 2.88
N LYS A 91 6.81 -19.04 1.83
CA LYS A 91 5.94 -18.98 0.65
C LYS A 91 4.56 -19.55 0.94
N ASP A 92 4.52 -20.69 1.62
CA ASP A 92 3.28 -21.45 1.87
C ASP A 92 2.38 -20.74 2.90
N TRP A 93 2.98 -20.11 3.92
CA TRP A 93 2.26 -19.49 5.04
C TRP A 93 2.17 -17.97 4.97
N PHE A 94 2.55 -17.36 3.83
CA PHE A 94 2.48 -15.92 3.68
C PHE A 94 1.03 -15.40 3.81
N PRO A 95 0.74 -14.51 4.79
CA PRO A 95 -0.63 -14.15 5.13
C PRO A 95 -1.31 -13.23 4.11
N PHE A 96 -0.55 -12.63 3.19
CA PHE A 96 -1.07 -11.65 2.24
C PHE A 96 -1.19 -12.17 0.80
N ASN A 97 -1.09 -13.50 0.58
CA ASN A 97 -1.20 -14.10 -0.76
C ASN A 97 -2.46 -13.66 -1.51
N GLY A 98 -3.62 -13.61 -0.84
CA GLY A 98 -4.88 -13.15 -1.45
C GLY A 98 -4.83 -11.67 -1.89
N PHE A 99 -4.14 -10.82 -1.14
CA PHE A 99 -3.98 -9.40 -1.48
C PHE A 99 -3.09 -9.19 -2.71
N PHE A 100 -2.04 -9.99 -2.87
CA PHE A 100 -1.13 -9.86 -4.01
C PHE A 100 -1.53 -10.70 -5.23
N SER A 101 -2.70 -11.35 -5.22
CA SER A 101 -3.20 -12.14 -6.36
C SER A 101 -3.36 -11.34 -7.67
N ASN A 102 -3.45 -10.02 -7.59
CA ASN A 102 -3.58 -9.11 -8.73
C ASN A 102 -2.24 -8.59 -9.27
N THR A 103 -1.09 -9.02 -8.71
CA THR A 103 0.21 -8.59 -9.22
C THR A 103 0.63 -9.40 -10.45
N PRO A 104 1.21 -8.76 -11.48
CA PRO A 104 1.64 -9.45 -12.69
C PRO A 104 2.81 -10.42 -12.47
N HIS A 105 3.55 -10.24 -11.38
CA HIS A 105 4.65 -11.10 -10.98
C HIS A 105 4.30 -11.81 -9.67
N PRO A 106 4.73 -13.07 -9.47
CA PRO A 106 4.56 -13.75 -8.21
C PRO A 106 5.34 -13.04 -7.10
N VAL A 107 4.77 -13.01 -5.89
CA VAL A 107 5.38 -12.36 -4.71
C VAL A 107 6.75 -12.97 -4.37
N PHE A 108 6.88 -14.28 -4.57
CA PHE A 108 8.12 -15.03 -4.32
C PHE A 108 8.66 -15.59 -5.63
N THR A 109 9.84 -15.13 -6.04
CA THR A 109 10.52 -15.52 -7.29
C THR A 109 11.69 -16.50 -7.07
N GLY A 110 11.80 -17.10 -5.89
CA GLY A 110 12.82 -18.11 -5.59
C GLY A 110 12.31 -19.53 -5.82
N ALA A 111 13.09 -20.33 -6.56
CA ALA A 111 13.07 -21.78 -6.37
C ALA A 111 13.64 -22.05 -4.98
N ILE A 112 12.85 -22.71 -4.15
CA ILE A 112 13.28 -23.24 -2.86
C ILE A 112 13.94 -24.59 -3.11
#